data_AF-A0AAX2RY40-F1
#
_entry.id   AF-A0AAX2RY40-F1
#
_cell.length_a   1.000
_cell.length_b   1.000
_cell.length_c   1.000
_cell.angle_alpha   90.00
_cell.angle_beta   90.00
_cell.angle_gamma   90.00
#
_symmetry.space_group_name_H-M   'P 1'
#
loop_
_entity.id
_entity.type
_entity.pdbx_description
1 polymer ?
#
loop_
_entity_poly.entity_id
_entity_poly.type
_entity_poly.pdbx_seq_one_letter_code
_entity_poly.pdbx_strand_id
1 'polypeptide(L)'
;MNIYFQKQQLSNYQIFPIPQDVENWIEKDVDEKELETHVLVEFNGEYQWVEKSADPMTKWNGKTWVVDEEKMTAHLTQVRAEMREKINALRDEKINGGVFVEAVGKWIDTDATAERNILSVKASYDLFGDM
;
A
#
# COMPACT_ATOMS: atom_id res chain seq x y z
N MET A 1 21.49 27.65 11.94
CA MET A 1 22.16 27.27 10.67
C MET A 1 21.22 27.63 9.52
N ASN A 2 21.73 28.12 8.37
CA ASN A 2 20.83 28.49 7.28
C ASN A 2 20.38 27.24 6.52
N ILE A 3 19.08 26.99 6.52
CA ILE A 3 18.45 25.92 5.76
C ILE A 3 17.55 26.56 4.71
N TYR A 4 17.67 26.09 3.48
CA TYR A 4 16.87 26.53 2.35
C TYR A 4 15.75 25.50 2.12
N PHE A 5 14.49 25.91 2.21
CA PHE A 5 13.32 25.06 1.92
C PHE A 5 12.75 25.36 0.53
N GLN A 6 12.40 24.34 -0.24
CA GLN A 6 11.86 24.52 -1.59
C GLN A 6 10.38 24.94 -1.54
N LYS A 7 10.00 26.06 -2.18
CA LYS A 7 8.61 26.56 -2.18
C LYS A 7 7.60 25.56 -2.76
N GLN A 8 8.01 24.82 -3.79
CA GLN A 8 7.17 23.78 -4.41
C GLN A 8 6.93 22.58 -3.49
N GLN A 9 7.88 22.27 -2.60
CA GLN A 9 7.80 21.14 -1.70
C GLN A 9 8.60 21.43 -0.43
N LEU A 10 7.90 21.94 0.59
CA LEU A 10 8.52 22.41 1.84
C LEU A 10 9.16 21.29 2.68
N SER A 11 8.90 20.03 2.35
CA SER A 11 9.61 18.88 2.94
C SER A 11 11.03 18.73 2.39
N ASN A 12 11.32 19.30 1.21
CA ASN A 12 12.65 19.30 0.62
C ASN A 12 13.41 20.52 1.14
N TYR A 13 14.59 20.26 1.70
CA TYR A 13 15.49 21.30 2.16
C TYR A 13 16.93 21.03 1.72
N GLN A 14 17.70 22.10 1.64
CA GLN A 14 19.11 22.09 1.28
C GLN A 14 19.87 22.94 2.28
N ILE A 15 20.95 22.39 2.85
CA ILE A 15 21.84 23.12 3.76
C ILE A 15 23.06 23.61 2.98
N PHE A 16 23.60 22.74 2.12
CA PHE A 16 24.74 23.03 1.26
C PHE A 16 24.71 22.12 0.02
N PRO A 17 25.12 22.58 -1.18
CA PRO A 17 25.50 23.97 -1.53
C PRO A 17 24.34 24.96 -1.44
N ILE A 18 24.64 26.26 -1.36
CA ILE A 18 23.62 27.32 -1.40
C ILE A 18 22.91 27.26 -2.76
N PRO A 19 21.57 27.19 -2.80
CA PRO A 19 20.83 27.19 -4.07
C PRO A 19 21.10 28.48 -4.85
N GLN A 20 21.33 28.36 -6.16
CA GLN A 20 21.51 29.53 -7.03
C GLN A 20 20.18 30.26 -7.30
N ASP A 21 19.05 29.53 -7.31
CA ASP A 21 17.71 30.05 -7.59
C ASP A 21 16.97 30.50 -6.32
N VAL A 22 17.49 31.47 -5.59
CA VAL A 22 16.91 31.99 -4.33
C VAL A 22 15.41 32.37 -4.41
N GLU A 23 14.87 32.68 -5.58
CA GLU A 23 13.43 32.94 -5.76
C GLU A 23 12.53 31.76 -5.43
N ASN A 24 13.00 30.52 -5.65
CA ASN A 24 12.23 29.30 -5.43
C ASN A 24 12.44 28.69 -4.04
N TRP A 25 13.28 29.32 -3.22
CA TRP A 25 13.67 28.81 -1.90
C TRP A 25 13.29 29.79 -0.80
N ILE A 26 13.13 29.25 0.40
CA ILE A 26 12.83 30.00 1.62
C ILE A 26 13.99 29.75 2.55
N GLU A 27 14.73 30.81 2.86
CA GLU A 27 15.80 30.75 3.84
C GLU A 27 15.21 30.84 5.25
N LYS A 28 15.58 29.89 6.10
CA LYS A 28 15.26 29.92 7.53
C LYS A 28 16.52 29.59 8.33
N ASP A 29 16.84 30.42 9.30
CA ASP A 29 17.85 30.11 10.30
C ASP A 29 17.23 29.21 11.37
N VAL A 30 17.64 27.94 11.37
CA VAL A 30 17.18 26.89 12.30
C VAL A 30 18.35 25.95 12.62
N ASP A 31 18.34 25.33 13.80
CA ASP A 31 19.31 24.30 14.14
C ASP A 31 18.95 22.94 13.54
N GLU A 32 19.97 22.15 13.19
CA GLU A 32 19.79 20.83 12.57
C GLU A 32 18.88 19.90 13.41
N LYS A 33 18.95 20.00 14.73
CA LYS A 33 18.11 19.20 15.65
C LYS A 33 16.62 19.50 15.53
N GLU A 34 16.28 20.72 15.15
CA GLU A 34 14.87 21.09 14.96
C GLU A 34 14.31 20.55 13.65
N LEU A 35 15.15 20.20 12.65
CA LEU A 35 14.69 19.55 11.41
C LEU A 35 14.07 18.17 11.65
N GLU A 36 14.43 17.50 12.75
CA GLU A 36 13.86 16.20 13.10
C GLU A 36 12.45 16.34 13.69
N THR A 37 12.21 17.44 14.41
CA THR A 37 11.01 17.66 15.22
C THR A 37 10.04 18.66 14.61
N HIS A 38 10.47 19.51 13.69
CA HIS A 38 9.70 20.59 13.09
C HIS A 38 9.77 20.54 11.57
N VAL A 39 8.75 21.13 10.94
CA VAL A 39 8.61 21.22 9.49
C VAL A 39 8.06 22.60 9.13
N LEU A 40 8.50 23.12 7.99
CA LEU A 40 7.96 24.34 7.43
C LEU A 40 6.67 24.01 6.67
N VAL A 41 5.58 24.69 6.99
CA VAL A 41 4.29 24.52 6.29
C VAL A 41 3.76 25.87 5.82
N GLU A 42 3.27 25.92 4.60
CA GLU A 42 2.58 27.08 4.05
C GLU A 42 1.08 26.98 4.37
N PHE A 43 0.54 28.01 5.00
CA PHE A 43 -0.90 28.12 5.27
C PHE A 43 -1.36 29.54 4.96
N ASN A 44 -2.35 29.67 4.07
CA ASN A 44 -2.87 30.96 3.60
C ASN A 44 -1.81 31.94 3.05
N GLY A 45 -0.73 31.43 2.45
CA GLY A 45 0.36 32.25 1.89
C GLY A 45 1.40 32.72 2.92
N GLU A 46 1.28 32.28 4.18
CA GLU A 46 2.29 32.48 5.21
C GLU A 46 3.01 31.16 5.53
N TYR A 47 4.33 31.24 5.73
CA TYR A 47 5.15 30.09 6.10
C TYR A 47 5.30 30.01 7.63
N GLN A 48 4.84 28.91 8.21
CA GLN A 48 4.89 28.65 9.64
C GLN A 48 5.85 27.49 9.95
N TRP A 49 6.72 27.69 10.93
CA TRP A 49 7.59 26.64 11.47
C TRP A 49 6.83 25.93 12.59
N VAL A 50 6.43 24.68 12.37
CA VAL A 50 5.54 23.95 13.26
C VAL A 50 6.10 22.58 13.57
N GLU A 51 5.79 22.05 14.75
CA GLU A 51 6.17 20.68 15.11
C GLU A 51 5.60 19.69 14.10
N LYS A 52 6.42 18.74 13.66
CA LYS A 52 6.07 17.69 12.73
C LYS A 52 4.98 16.82 13.34
N SER A 53 3.93 16.56 12.58
CA SER A 53 2.89 15.62 13.01
C SER A 53 3.47 14.22 13.21
N ALA A 54 2.96 13.52 14.22
CA ALA A 54 3.19 12.08 14.38
C ALA A 54 2.59 11.27 13.21
N ASP A 55 1.48 11.76 12.63
CA ASP A 55 0.76 11.07 11.57
C ASP A 55 1.08 11.63 10.17
N PRO A 56 1.67 10.82 9.27
CA PRO A 56 2.03 11.26 7.92
C PRO A 56 0.82 11.57 7.02
N MET A 57 -0.39 11.14 7.40
CA MET A 57 -1.64 11.45 6.69
C MET A 57 -2.34 12.71 7.20
N THR A 58 -1.65 13.59 7.93
CA THR A 58 -2.24 14.85 8.39
C THR A 58 -1.77 16.05 7.56
N LYS A 59 -2.62 17.07 7.49
CA LYS A 59 -2.38 18.38 6.89
C LYS A 59 -2.47 19.47 7.95
N TRP A 60 -1.64 20.51 7.83
CA TRP A 60 -1.70 21.65 8.74
C TRP A 60 -2.88 22.55 8.40
N ASN A 61 -3.73 22.86 9.37
CA ASN A 61 -4.88 23.76 9.21
C ASN A 61 -4.60 25.15 9.83
N GLY A 62 -3.34 25.58 9.93
CA GLY A 62 -2.96 26.87 10.51
C GLY A 62 -2.93 26.93 12.04
N LYS A 63 -3.52 25.94 12.73
CA LYS A 63 -3.52 25.84 14.19
C LYS A 63 -3.17 24.45 14.71
N THR A 64 -3.65 23.42 14.03
CA THR A 64 -3.41 22.02 14.41
C THR A 64 -3.29 21.16 13.15
N TRP A 65 -2.63 20.01 13.31
CA TRP A 65 -2.65 18.94 12.33
C TRP A 65 -4.05 18.32 12.27
N VAL A 66 -4.63 18.26 11.08
CA VAL A 66 -5.94 17.68 10.80
C VAL A 66 -5.75 16.54 9.82
N VAL A 67 -6.51 15.45 9.94
CA VAL A 67 -6.42 14.32 9.00
C VAL A 67 -6.75 14.78 7.59
N ASP A 68 -5.91 14.39 6.64
CA ASP A 68 -6.13 14.62 5.22
C ASP A 68 -6.98 13.47 4.65
N GLU A 69 -8.27 13.73 4.50
CA GLU A 69 -9.24 12.75 4.02
C GLU A 69 -8.88 12.20 2.62
N GLU A 70 -8.26 13.00 1.75
CA GLU A 70 -7.86 12.56 0.41
C GLU A 70 -6.74 11.51 0.48
N LYS A 71 -5.72 11.76 1.30
CA LYS A 71 -4.62 10.79 1.51
C LYS A 71 -5.12 9.55 2.22
N MET A 72 -6.01 9.71 3.20
CA MET A 72 -6.59 8.57 3.92
C MET A 72 -7.44 7.70 2.99
N THR A 73 -8.26 8.30 2.13
CA THR A 73 -9.09 7.55 1.17
C THR A 73 -8.25 6.88 0.09
N ALA A 74 -7.20 7.53 -0.41
CA ALA A 74 -6.24 6.91 -1.34
C ALA A 74 -5.55 5.70 -0.70
N HIS A 75 -5.04 5.84 0.52
CA HIS A 75 -4.39 4.75 1.25
C HIS A 75 -5.36 3.60 1.53
N LEU A 76 -6.58 3.88 1.98
CA LEU A 76 -7.61 2.86 2.18
C LEU A 76 -7.95 2.11 0.89
N THR A 77 -7.95 2.80 -0.26
CA THR A 77 -8.22 2.18 -1.55
C THR A 77 -7.11 1.22 -1.94
N GLN A 78 -5.85 1.60 -1.73
CA GLN A 78 -4.69 0.74 -1.94
C GLN A 78 -4.75 -0.50 -1.04
N VAL A 79 -4.94 -0.32 0.27
CA VAL A 79 -5.02 -1.44 1.24
C VAL A 79 -6.17 -2.39 0.89
N ARG A 80 -7.32 -1.86 0.45
CA ARG A 80 -8.44 -2.69 -0.02
C ARG A 80 -8.09 -3.50 -1.27
N ALA A 81 -7.33 -2.95 -2.20
CA ALA A 81 -6.88 -3.66 -3.39
C ALA A 81 -5.94 -4.83 -3.01
N GLU A 82 -4.93 -4.56 -2.18
CA GLU A 82 -4.01 -5.59 -1.68
C GLU A 82 -4.73 -6.71 -0.91
N MET A 83 -5.73 -6.34 -0.08
CA MET A 83 -6.53 -7.33 0.64
C MET A 83 -7.39 -8.17 -0.30
N ARG A 84 -7.97 -7.58 -1.36
CA ARG A 84 -8.71 -8.34 -2.38
C ARG A 84 -7.81 -9.33 -3.10
N GLU A 85 -6.59 -8.95 -3.44
CA GLU A 85 -5.61 -9.85 -4.05
C GLU A 85 -5.27 -11.02 -3.12
N LYS A 86 -5.00 -10.75 -1.84
CA LYS A 86 -4.75 -11.80 -0.84
C LYS A 86 -5.95 -12.72 -0.66
N ILE A 87 -7.16 -12.18 -0.62
CA ILE A 87 -8.40 -12.96 -0.52
C ILE A 87 -8.57 -13.85 -1.75
N ASN A 88 -8.33 -13.33 -2.95
CA ASN A 88 -8.41 -14.11 -4.18
C ASN A 88 -7.35 -15.21 -4.20
N ALA A 89 -6.11 -14.91 -3.82
CA ALA A 89 -5.06 -15.92 -3.71
C ALA A 89 -5.41 -17.03 -2.71
N LEU A 90 -5.91 -16.68 -1.52
CA LEU A 90 -6.39 -17.65 -0.53
C LEU A 90 -7.60 -18.44 -1.01
N ARG A 91 -8.47 -17.82 -1.81
CA ARG A 91 -9.62 -18.49 -2.42
C ARG A 91 -9.14 -19.50 -3.45
N ASP A 92 -8.21 -19.14 -4.32
CA ASP A 92 -7.65 -20.04 -5.33
C ASP A 92 -6.90 -21.20 -4.67
N GLU A 93 -6.13 -20.92 -3.61
CA GLU A 93 -5.46 -21.95 -2.80
C GLU A 93 -6.46 -22.92 -2.16
N LYS A 94 -7.55 -22.42 -1.58
CA LYS A 94 -8.58 -23.24 -0.92
C LYS A 94 -9.49 -23.98 -1.89
N ILE A 95 -9.80 -23.41 -3.05
CA ILE A 95 -10.58 -24.08 -4.11
C ILE A 95 -9.77 -25.21 -4.73
N ASN A 96 -8.44 -25.09 -4.77
CA ASN A 96 -7.53 -26.18 -5.16
C ASN A 96 -7.36 -27.28 -4.09
N GLY A 97 -8.07 -27.21 -2.96
CA GLY A 97 -8.05 -28.25 -1.92
C GLY A 97 -9.21 -29.24 -2.09
N GLY A 98 -8.90 -30.52 -2.32
CA GLY A 98 -9.90 -31.57 -2.40
C GLY A 98 -10.68 -31.87 -1.11
N VAL A 99 -11.73 -32.66 -1.25
CA VAL A 99 -12.54 -33.22 -0.15
C VAL A 99 -12.26 -34.72 -0.01
N PHE A 100 -12.01 -35.17 1.22
CA PHE A 100 -11.86 -36.60 1.51
C PHE A 100 -13.22 -37.29 1.64
N VAL A 101 -13.42 -38.39 0.90
CA VAL A 101 -14.65 -39.20 0.95
C VAL A 101 -14.35 -40.56 1.56
N GLU A 102 -14.84 -40.77 2.79
CA GLU A 102 -14.59 -41.97 3.60
C GLU A 102 -15.16 -43.25 2.97
N ALA A 103 -16.31 -43.16 2.28
CA ALA A 103 -16.94 -44.30 1.60
C ALA A 103 -16.08 -44.93 0.48
N VAL A 104 -15.15 -44.15 -0.08
CA VAL A 104 -14.23 -44.58 -1.14
C VAL A 104 -12.78 -44.61 -0.63
N GLY A 105 -12.54 -44.13 0.60
CA GLY A 105 -11.23 -44.05 1.24
C GLY A 105 -10.21 -43.18 0.48
N LYS A 106 -10.67 -42.15 -0.26
CA LYS A 106 -9.82 -41.35 -1.17
C LYS A 106 -10.10 -39.85 -1.06
N TRP A 107 -9.07 -39.05 -1.29
CA TRP A 107 -9.15 -37.61 -1.50
C TRP A 107 -9.62 -37.33 -2.93
N ILE A 108 -10.59 -36.42 -3.09
CA ILE A 108 -11.11 -35.98 -4.39
C ILE A 108 -10.86 -34.48 -4.53
N ASP A 109 -9.95 -34.10 -5.41
CA ASP A 109 -9.62 -32.70 -5.69
C ASP A 109 -10.70 -32.00 -6.52
N THR A 110 -10.97 -30.72 -6.23
CA THR A 110 -11.99 -29.88 -6.91
C THR A 110 -11.39 -29.07 -8.08
N ASP A 111 -10.31 -29.56 -8.70
CA ASP A 111 -9.68 -28.96 -9.88
C ASP A 111 -10.19 -29.66 -11.16
N ALA A 112 -10.22 -28.96 -12.30
CA ALA A 112 -10.53 -29.48 -13.64
C ALA A 112 -9.65 -30.70 -14.06
N THR A 113 -8.59 -30.99 -13.30
CA THR A 113 -7.81 -32.23 -13.40
C THR A 113 -8.58 -33.48 -12.93
N ALA A 114 -9.55 -33.34 -12.01
CA ALA A 114 -10.45 -34.42 -11.59
C ALA A 114 -11.43 -34.81 -12.71
N GLU A 115 -11.88 -33.85 -13.53
CA GLU A 115 -12.64 -34.16 -14.76
C GLU A 115 -11.82 -35.04 -15.70
N ARG A 116 -10.52 -34.75 -15.91
CA ARG A 116 -9.64 -35.61 -16.72
C ARG A 116 -9.45 -37.01 -16.14
N ASN A 117 -9.36 -37.15 -14.82
CA ASN A 117 -9.22 -38.45 -14.17
C ASN A 117 -10.53 -39.26 -14.16
N ILE A 118 -11.68 -38.61 -13.96
CA ILE A 118 -12.99 -39.29 -14.05
C ILE A 118 -13.28 -39.66 -15.51
N LEU A 119 -12.96 -38.79 -16.48
CA LEU A 119 -13.09 -39.09 -17.91
C LEU A 119 -12.17 -40.23 -18.35
N SER A 120 -10.94 -40.30 -17.84
CA SER A 120 -10.02 -41.40 -18.17
C SER A 120 -10.43 -42.73 -17.53
N VAL A 121 -10.96 -42.72 -16.30
CA VAL A 121 -11.53 -43.90 -15.63
C VAL A 121 -12.83 -44.36 -16.30
N LYS A 122 -13.67 -43.43 -16.76
CA LYS A 122 -14.86 -43.76 -17.55
C LYS A 122 -14.48 -44.36 -18.91
N ALA A 123 -13.51 -43.79 -19.60
CA ALA A 123 -13.03 -44.29 -20.88
C ALA A 123 -12.42 -45.70 -20.77
N SER A 124 -11.75 -46.03 -19.67
CA SER A 124 -11.25 -47.39 -19.44
C SER A 124 -12.38 -48.37 -19.13
N TYR A 125 -13.38 -47.98 -18.34
CA TYR A 125 -14.57 -48.81 -18.10
C TYR A 125 -15.35 -49.10 -19.39
N ASP A 126 -15.55 -48.11 -20.27
CA ASP A 126 -16.20 -48.31 -21.56
C ASP A 126 -15.37 -49.22 -22.50
N LEU A 127 -14.03 -49.27 -22.33
CA LEU A 127 -13.14 -50.14 -23.12
C LEU A 127 -13.09 -51.60 -22.62
N PHE A 128 -13.27 -51.81 -21.32
CA PHE A 128 -13.15 -53.12 -20.66
C PHE A 128 -14.51 -53.73 -20.26
N GLY A 129 -15.61 -52.98 -20.37
CA GLY A 129 -16.96 -53.36 -19.92
C GLY A 129 -17.81 -54.11 -20.95
N ASP A 130 -17.35 -54.24 -22.20
CA ASP A 130 -17.99 -55.06 -23.25
C ASP A 130 -17.35 -56.47 -23.35
N MET A 131 -17.10 -57.12 -22.20
CA MET A 131 -16.78 -58.55 -22.14
C MET A 131 -17.74 -59.30 -21.22
#